data_AF-A0A6L9EW60-F1
#
_entry.id   AF-A0A6L9EW60-F1
#
_cell.length_a   1.000
_cell.length_b   1.000
_cell.length_c   1.000
_cell.angle_alpha   90.00
_cell.angle_beta   90.00
_cell.angle_gamma   90.00
#
_symmetry.space_group_name_H-M   'P 1'
#
loop_
_entity.id
_entity.type
_entity.pdbx_description
1 polymer ?
#
loop_
_entity_poly.entity_id
_entity_poly.type
_entity_poly.pdbx_seq_one_letter_code
_entity_poly.pdbx_strand_id
1 'polypeptide(L)'
;MDKKEIDFAIKFCCITGIIMFIVYPLMISTHGYRWWNYVLEIIFGPGFIISYIGLYLFIKQYGNSFYNFLAIVFHILAGLAVLITNVVQKSVFTIGRGYNEIENEVSKEIIQKTHKLGNLTQLGFDYTFDVLVSTATIFIAFAMLRQNFYPKWLVIPGVLIGAGGLIVNTIEFPIPPAASGLFDPGPFYAIFTAFLFFPMIYQVYFKKQKNEIL
;
A
#
# COMPACT_ATOMS: atom_id res chain seq x y z
N MET A 1 2.07 23.32 -13.80
CA MET A 1 0.93 22.63 -14.43
C MET A 1 -0.25 23.57 -14.43
N ASP A 2 -0.94 23.64 -15.56
CA ASP A 2 -2.21 24.36 -15.61
C ASP A 2 -3.29 23.62 -14.79
N LYS A 3 -4.43 24.26 -14.56
CA LYS A 3 -5.52 23.67 -13.77
C LYS A 3 -6.08 22.40 -14.43
N LYS A 4 -6.15 22.36 -15.76
CA LYS A 4 -6.72 21.23 -16.52
C LYS A 4 -5.82 20.00 -16.42
N GLU A 5 -4.51 20.17 -16.48
CA GLU A 5 -3.49 19.14 -16.30
C GLU A 5 -3.56 18.55 -14.90
N ILE A 6 -3.71 19.39 -13.85
CA ILE A 6 -3.83 18.91 -12.47
C ILE A 6 -5.13 18.09 -12.32
N ASP A 7 -6.22 18.58 -12.89
CA ASP A 7 -7.51 17.90 -12.82
C ASP A 7 -7.50 16.56 -13.56
N PHE A 8 -6.84 16.51 -14.72
CA PHE A 8 -6.63 15.27 -15.46
C PHE A 8 -5.78 14.29 -14.65
N ALA A 9 -4.65 14.76 -14.07
CA ALA A 9 -3.78 13.93 -13.26
C ALA A 9 -4.52 13.33 -12.05
N ILE A 10 -5.33 14.14 -11.34
CA ILE A 10 -6.14 13.68 -10.22
C ILE A 10 -7.12 12.59 -10.66
N LYS A 11 -7.85 12.78 -11.77
CA LYS A 11 -8.78 11.77 -12.31
C LYS A 11 -8.07 10.47 -12.67
N PHE A 12 -6.95 10.56 -13.38
CA PHE A 12 -6.15 9.39 -13.75
C PHE A 12 -5.66 8.62 -12.51
N CYS A 13 -5.18 9.32 -11.50
CA CYS A 13 -4.74 8.72 -10.25
C CYS A 13 -5.91 8.11 -9.44
N CYS A 14 -7.09 8.74 -9.43
CA CYS A 14 -8.31 8.16 -8.85
C CYS A 14 -8.66 6.82 -9.48
N ILE A 15 -8.67 6.76 -10.82
CA ILE A 15 -8.97 5.52 -11.56
C ILE A 15 -7.95 4.45 -11.21
N THR A 16 -6.67 4.82 -11.16
CA THR A 16 -5.61 3.91 -10.74
C THR A 16 -5.85 3.37 -9.33
N GLY A 17 -6.26 4.22 -8.38
CA GLY A 17 -6.63 3.80 -7.02
C GLY A 17 -7.76 2.78 -7.00
N ILE A 18 -8.83 3.02 -7.76
CA ILE A 18 -9.95 2.06 -7.89
C ILE A 18 -9.46 0.73 -8.45
N ILE A 19 -8.60 0.74 -9.47
CA ILE A 19 -8.03 -0.47 -10.04
C ILE A 19 -7.20 -1.20 -8.97
N MET A 20 -6.37 -0.49 -8.20
CA MET A 20 -5.56 -1.09 -7.14
C MET A 20 -6.39 -1.74 -6.02
N PHE A 21 -7.56 -1.19 -5.69
CA PHE A 21 -8.51 -1.83 -4.78
C PHE A 21 -9.02 -3.19 -5.26
N ILE A 22 -9.05 -3.42 -6.58
CA ILE A 22 -9.44 -4.70 -7.18
C ILE A 22 -8.22 -5.61 -7.31
N VAL A 23 -7.07 -5.05 -7.71
CA VAL A 23 -5.81 -5.79 -7.88
C VAL A 23 -5.36 -6.43 -6.58
N TYR A 24 -5.44 -5.74 -5.45
CA TYR A 24 -4.94 -6.26 -4.17
C TYR A 24 -5.67 -7.54 -3.70
N PRO A 25 -7.01 -7.58 -3.62
CA PRO A 25 -7.72 -8.84 -3.30
C PRO A 25 -7.49 -9.94 -4.33
N LEU A 26 -7.35 -9.62 -5.62
CA LEU A 26 -7.04 -10.61 -6.65
C LEU A 26 -5.65 -11.22 -6.45
N MET A 27 -4.66 -10.38 -6.17
CA MET A 27 -3.29 -10.78 -5.86
C MET A 27 -3.24 -11.72 -4.65
N ILE A 28 -3.96 -11.37 -3.57
CA ILE A 28 -4.02 -12.21 -2.36
C ILE A 28 -4.84 -13.47 -2.57
N SER A 29 -5.98 -13.42 -3.26
CA SER A 29 -6.85 -14.61 -3.41
C SER A 29 -6.25 -15.68 -4.33
N THR A 30 -5.31 -15.31 -5.19
CA THR A 30 -4.80 -16.21 -6.23
C THR A 30 -3.33 -16.54 -5.97
N HIS A 31 -3.10 -17.43 -4.99
CA HIS A 31 -1.77 -17.98 -4.74
C HIS A 31 -1.39 -18.95 -5.86
N GLY A 32 -0.83 -18.43 -6.96
CA GLY A 32 -0.48 -19.24 -8.12
C GLY A 32 0.67 -18.66 -8.95
N TYR A 33 1.48 -19.55 -9.53
CA TYR A 33 2.57 -19.20 -10.44
C TYR A 33 2.06 -18.99 -11.87
N ARG A 34 1.04 -18.15 -12.02
CA ARG A 34 0.52 -17.77 -13.33
C ARG A 34 1.14 -16.43 -13.71
N TRP A 35 1.51 -16.27 -14.99
CA TRP A 35 2.18 -15.06 -15.49
C TRP A 35 1.43 -13.76 -15.13
N TRP A 36 0.09 -13.82 -15.07
CA TRP A 36 -0.73 -12.66 -14.74
C TRP A 36 -0.61 -12.25 -13.26
N ASN A 37 -0.34 -13.16 -12.32
CA ASN A 37 -0.07 -12.79 -10.92
C ASN A 37 1.20 -11.96 -10.79
N TYR A 38 2.25 -12.32 -11.53
CA TYR A 38 3.47 -11.50 -11.58
C TYR A 38 3.18 -10.10 -12.08
N VAL A 39 2.34 -9.97 -13.12
CA VAL A 39 1.94 -8.66 -13.61
C VAL A 39 1.21 -7.88 -12.52
N LEU A 40 0.21 -8.48 -11.85
CA LEU A 40 -0.54 -7.83 -10.77
C LEU A 40 0.35 -7.35 -9.62
N GLU A 41 1.31 -8.18 -9.19
CA GLU A 41 2.23 -7.86 -8.11
C GLU A 41 3.25 -6.78 -8.47
N ILE A 42 3.75 -6.79 -9.72
CA ILE A 42 4.68 -5.77 -10.24
C ILE A 42 3.97 -4.43 -10.41
N ILE A 43 2.72 -4.41 -10.90
CA ILE A 43 1.98 -3.15 -11.07
C ILE A 43 1.45 -2.60 -9.74
N PHE A 44 1.35 -3.43 -8.68
CA PHE A 44 0.74 -3.01 -7.43
C PHE A 44 1.50 -1.85 -6.77
N GLY A 45 2.82 -1.97 -6.58
CA GLY A 45 3.63 -0.90 -5.99
C GLY A 45 3.56 0.43 -6.76
N PRO A 46 3.84 0.46 -8.08
CA PRO A 46 3.69 1.66 -8.90
C PRO A 46 2.26 2.22 -8.91
N GLY A 47 1.24 1.37 -9.01
CA GLY A 47 -0.16 1.79 -8.98
C GLY A 47 -0.55 2.39 -7.63
N PHE A 48 -0.06 1.83 -6.52
CA PHE A 48 -0.19 2.39 -5.18
C PHE A 48 0.40 3.80 -5.11
N ILE A 49 1.63 3.98 -5.61
CA ILE A 49 2.29 5.31 -5.66
C ILE A 49 1.46 6.32 -6.45
N ILE A 50 1.05 5.97 -7.67
CA ILE A 50 0.25 6.84 -8.54
C ILE A 50 -1.06 7.26 -7.84
N SER A 51 -1.71 6.32 -7.17
CA SER A 51 -2.95 6.58 -6.43
C SER A 51 -2.75 7.65 -5.36
N TYR A 52 -1.69 7.55 -4.55
CA TYR A 52 -1.40 8.52 -3.50
C TYR A 52 -0.85 9.86 -4.03
N ILE A 53 -0.19 9.89 -5.19
CA ILE A 53 0.14 11.14 -5.88
C ILE A 53 -1.17 11.90 -6.20
N GLY A 54 -2.19 11.19 -6.69
CA GLY A 54 -3.51 11.74 -6.90
C GLY A 54 -4.11 12.35 -5.64
N LEU A 55 -4.10 11.59 -4.54
CA LEU A 55 -4.61 12.06 -3.25
C LEU A 55 -3.86 13.30 -2.75
N TYR A 56 -2.52 13.31 -2.87
CA TYR A 56 -1.69 14.46 -2.52
C TYR A 56 -2.08 15.71 -3.32
N LEU A 57 -2.16 15.58 -4.65
CA LEU A 57 -2.55 16.67 -5.54
C LEU A 57 -3.95 17.19 -5.22
N PHE A 58 -4.89 16.28 -4.97
CA PHE A 58 -6.26 16.60 -4.60
C PHE A 58 -6.33 17.39 -3.29
N ILE A 59 -5.71 16.90 -2.21
CA ILE A 59 -5.66 17.62 -0.93
C ILE A 59 -5.00 19.01 -1.12
N LYS A 60 -3.92 19.07 -1.91
CA LYS A 60 -3.20 20.32 -2.18
C LYS A 60 -4.05 21.37 -2.88
N GLN A 61 -5.06 20.99 -3.67
CA GLN A 61 -5.99 21.95 -4.30
C GLN A 61 -6.82 22.76 -3.28
N TYR A 62 -7.04 22.20 -2.09
CA TYR A 62 -7.88 22.81 -1.04
C TYR A 62 -7.05 23.35 0.14
N GLY A 63 -5.75 23.09 0.16
CA GLY A 63 -4.83 23.63 1.15
C GLY A 63 -3.55 22.82 1.22
N ASN A 64 -2.41 23.51 1.33
CA ASN A 64 -1.13 22.84 1.50
C ASN A 64 -0.84 22.63 3.00
N SER A 65 -0.41 21.43 3.36
CA SER A 65 0.03 21.12 4.73
C SER A 65 1.33 20.33 4.66
N PHE A 66 2.20 20.58 5.64
CA PHE A 66 3.45 19.82 5.79
C PHE A 66 3.16 18.32 5.95
N TYR A 67 2.08 17.97 6.65
CA TYR A 67 1.61 16.59 6.81
C TYR A 67 1.23 15.93 5.48
N ASN A 68 0.60 16.65 4.54
CA ASN A 68 0.27 16.10 3.22
C ASN A 68 1.56 15.77 2.43
N PHE A 69 2.57 16.65 2.53
CA PHE A 69 3.89 16.41 1.93
C PHE A 69 4.60 15.21 2.55
N LEU A 70 4.63 15.09 3.87
CA LEU A 70 5.22 13.92 4.52
C LEU A 70 4.46 12.64 4.16
N ALA A 71 3.12 12.66 4.17
CA ALA A 71 2.31 11.51 3.82
C ALA A 71 2.64 10.96 2.42
N ILE A 72 2.82 11.83 1.41
CA ILE A 72 3.17 11.36 0.07
C ILE A 72 4.59 10.81 0.00
N VAL A 73 5.56 11.39 0.70
CA VAL A 73 6.93 10.86 0.75
C VAL A 73 6.93 9.44 1.31
N PHE A 74 6.27 9.22 2.45
CA PHE A 74 6.20 7.89 3.07
C PHE A 74 5.40 6.89 2.23
N HIS A 75 4.31 7.30 1.57
CA HIS A 75 3.59 6.40 0.66
C HIS A 75 4.40 6.04 -0.59
N ILE A 76 5.22 6.96 -1.13
CA ILE A 76 6.13 6.63 -2.23
C ILE A 76 7.12 5.56 -1.80
N LEU A 77 7.75 5.74 -0.63
CA LEU A 77 8.68 4.76 -0.08
C LEU A 77 8.00 3.43 0.20
N ALA A 78 6.77 3.44 0.74
CA ALA A 78 5.98 2.22 0.96
C ALA A 78 5.68 1.50 -0.36
N GLY A 79 5.25 2.23 -1.39
CA GLY A 79 4.98 1.65 -2.71
C GLY A 79 6.23 1.04 -3.37
N LEU A 80 7.41 1.62 -3.15
CA LEU A 80 8.68 1.03 -3.57
C LEU A 80 9.03 -0.21 -2.73
N ALA A 81 8.84 -0.16 -1.42
CA ALA A 81 9.09 -1.28 -0.52
C ALA A 81 8.24 -2.50 -0.91
N VAL A 82 6.92 -2.33 -1.12
CA VAL A 82 6.05 -3.46 -1.51
C VAL A 82 6.38 -4.02 -2.89
N LEU A 83 6.81 -3.16 -3.84
CA LEU A 83 7.31 -3.64 -5.13
C LEU A 83 8.53 -4.55 -4.95
N ILE A 84 9.49 -4.13 -4.13
CA ILE A 84 10.69 -4.92 -3.84
C ILE A 84 10.29 -6.22 -3.11
N THR A 85 9.42 -6.15 -2.09
CA THR A 85 8.92 -7.31 -1.36
C THR A 85 8.31 -8.34 -2.31
N ASN A 86 7.42 -7.91 -3.22
CA ASN A 86 6.76 -8.80 -4.17
C ASN A 86 7.77 -9.47 -5.14
N VAL A 87 8.73 -8.70 -5.66
CA VAL A 87 9.77 -9.23 -6.57
C VAL A 87 10.68 -10.23 -5.83
N VAL A 88 11.08 -9.93 -4.60
CA VAL A 88 11.91 -10.81 -3.77
C VAL A 88 11.14 -12.09 -3.42
N GLN A 89 9.89 -11.98 -2.97
CA GLN A 89 8.99 -13.10 -2.68
C GLN A 89 8.99 -14.11 -3.82
N LYS A 90 8.72 -13.65 -5.04
CA LYS A 90 8.69 -14.53 -6.21
C LYS A 90 10.04 -15.12 -6.59
N SER A 91 11.11 -14.36 -6.39
CA SER A 91 12.47 -14.85 -6.65
C SER A 91 12.81 -16.00 -5.69
N VAL A 92 12.46 -15.86 -4.40
CA VAL A 92 12.67 -16.90 -3.38
C VAL A 92 11.79 -18.13 -3.66
N PHE A 93 10.50 -17.92 -3.97
CA PHE A 93 9.58 -19.02 -4.24
C PHE A 93 9.94 -19.85 -5.49
N THR A 94 10.59 -19.24 -6.49
CA THR A 94 11.09 -19.97 -7.66
C THR A 94 12.11 -21.05 -7.28
N ILE A 95 12.97 -20.79 -6.29
CA ILE A 95 14.01 -21.74 -5.83
C ILE A 95 13.37 -22.95 -5.11
N GLY A 96 12.28 -22.73 -4.37
CA GLY A 96 11.60 -23.80 -3.62
C GLY A 96 11.07 -24.95 -4.49
N ARG A 97 10.91 -24.76 -5.81
CA ARG A 97 10.43 -25.80 -6.73
C ARG A 97 11.47 -26.86 -7.06
N GLY A 98 12.75 -26.50 -7.11
CA GLY A 98 13.84 -27.46 -7.33
C GLY A 98 14.10 -28.39 -6.13
N TYR A 99 13.42 -28.15 -5.00
CA TYR A 99 13.63 -28.88 -3.76
C TYR A 99 13.24 -30.36 -3.84
N ASN A 100 12.15 -30.68 -4.54
CA ASN A 100 11.64 -32.06 -4.66
C ASN A 100 12.45 -32.93 -5.62
N GLU A 101 13.33 -32.32 -6.42
CA GLU A 101 14.13 -33.00 -7.45
C GLU A 101 15.54 -33.38 -6.95
N ILE A 102 15.84 -33.09 -5.69
CA ILE A 102 17.19 -33.24 -5.13
C ILE A 102 17.23 -34.47 -4.22
N GLU A 103 18.06 -35.44 -4.58
CA GLU A 103 18.24 -36.69 -3.83
C GLU A 103 19.23 -36.55 -2.66
N ASN A 104 20.19 -35.63 -2.75
CA ASN A 104 21.25 -35.45 -1.75
C ASN A 104 20.77 -34.62 -0.54
N GLU A 105 20.83 -35.22 0.67
CA GLU A 105 20.45 -34.58 1.94
C GLU A 105 21.23 -33.29 2.25
N VAL A 106 22.52 -33.21 1.89
CA VAL A 106 23.32 -31.99 2.08
C VAL A 106 22.80 -30.86 1.19
N SER A 107 22.42 -31.18 -0.04
CA SER A 107 21.84 -30.20 -0.98
C SER A 107 20.45 -29.74 -0.51
N LYS A 108 19.64 -30.64 0.07
CA LYS A 108 18.36 -30.27 0.69
C LYS A 108 18.55 -29.30 1.86
N GLU A 109 19.49 -29.60 2.77
CA GLU A 109 19.77 -28.72 3.91
C GLU A 109 20.24 -27.32 3.47
N ILE A 110 21.12 -27.24 2.46
CA ILE A 110 21.57 -25.97 1.89
C ILE A 110 20.38 -25.18 1.34
N ILE A 111 19.51 -25.80 0.54
CA ILE A 111 18.36 -25.10 -0.04
C ILE A 111 17.36 -24.67 1.03
N GLN A 112 17.11 -25.48 2.06
CA GLN A 112 16.27 -25.06 3.19
C GLN A 112 16.84 -23.81 3.87
N LYS A 113 18.15 -23.78 4.13
CA LYS A 113 18.82 -22.61 4.74
C LYS A 113 18.76 -21.39 3.83
N THR A 114 18.98 -21.56 2.53
CA THR A 114 18.84 -20.49 1.53
C THR A 114 17.42 -19.95 1.45
N HIS A 115 16.42 -20.83 1.44
CA HIS A 115 15.00 -20.46 1.43
C HIS A 115 14.63 -19.70 2.72
N LYS A 116 15.10 -20.17 3.88
CA LYS A 116 14.92 -19.47 5.16
C LYS A 116 15.56 -18.08 5.15
N LEU A 117 16.75 -17.92 4.59
CA LEU A 117 17.42 -16.62 4.45
C LEU A 117 16.63 -15.69 3.51
N GLY A 118 16.13 -16.23 2.39
CA GLY A 118 15.25 -15.51 1.47
C GLY A 118 13.97 -15.01 2.15
N ASN A 119 13.33 -15.87 2.94
CA ASN A 119 12.13 -15.50 3.70
C ASN A 119 12.43 -14.41 4.75
N LEU A 120 13.56 -14.49 5.47
CA LEU A 120 13.96 -13.43 6.41
C LEU A 120 14.21 -12.10 5.71
N THR A 121 14.77 -12.13 4.50
CA THR A 121 14.98 -10.93 3.68
C THR A 121 13.65 -10.32 3.26
N GLN A 122 12.72 -11.13 2.78
CA GLN A 122 11.34 -10.73 2.49
C GLN A 122 10.67 -10.09 3.71
N LEU A 123 10.78 -10.71 4.88
CA LEU A 123 10.18 -10.21 6.13
C LEU A 123 10.74 -8.83 6.51
N GLY A 124 12.02 -8.57 6.26
CA GLY A 124 12.61 -7.25 6.47
C GLY A 124 11.99 -6.18 5.56
N PHE A 125 11.73 -6.49 4.29
CA PHE A 125 11.07 -5.57 3.37
C PHE A 125 9.59 -5.37 3.70
N ASP A 126 8.89 -6.43 4.12
CA ASP A 126 7.49 -6.38 4.54
C ASP A 126 7.32 -5.48 5.77
N TYR A 127 8.16 -5.68 6.80
CA TYR A 127 8.22 -4.79 7.96
C TYR A 127 8.52 -3.34 7.58
N THR A 128 9.42 -3.12 6.63
CA THR A 128 9.74 -1.77 6.13
C THR A 128 8.51 -1.13 5.48
N PHE A 129 7.78 -1.88 4.64
CA PHE A 129 6.52 -1.41 4.06
C PHE A 129 5.52 -1.02 5.15
N ASP A 130 5.33 -1.88 6.16
CA ASP A 130 4.38 -1.66 7.24
C ASP A 130 4.68 -0.40 8.07
N VAL A 131 5.95 -0.17 8.43
CA VAL A 131 6.37 1.05 9.13
C VAL A 131 6.10 2.28 8.28
N LEU A 132 6.41 2.23 6.99
CA LEU A 132 6.25 3.35 6.07
C LEU A 132 4.77 3.67 5.83
N VAL A 133 3.93 2.67 5.55
CA VAL A 133 2.48 2.87 5.32
C VAL A 133 1.77 3.30 6.60
N SER A 134 2.17 2.78 7.76
CA SER A 134 1.68 3.22 9.07
C SER A 134 1.94 4.71 9.29
N THR A 135 3.18 5.12 9.08
CA THR A 135 3.62 6.50 9.28
C THR A 135 2.91 7.44 8.28
N ALA A 136 2.80 7.03 7.02
CA ALA A 136 2.05 7.76 6.00
C ALA A 136 0.57 7.91 6.37
N THR A 137 -0.03 6.87 6.94
CA THR A 137 -1.43 6.84 7.39
C THR A 137 -1.68 7.83 8.55
N ILE A 138 -0.72 7.95 9.47
CA ILE A 138 -0.80 8.97 10.54
C ILE A 138 -0.73 10.38 9.93
N PHE A 139 0.21 10.63 9.02
CA PHE A 139 0.35 11.95 8.41
C PHE A 139 -0.82 12.34 7.51
N ILE A 140 -1.41 11.41 6.75
CA ILE A 140 -2.60 11.71 5.97
C ILE A 140 -3.79 12.04 6.88
N ALA A 141 -3.95 11.33 8.00
CA ALA A 141 -4.97 11.64 8.99
C ALA A 141 -4.81 13.07 9.53
N PHE A 142 -3.59 13.50 9.87
CA PHE A 142 -3.36 14.89 10.28
C PHE A 142 -3.53 15.90 9.14
N ALA A 143 -3.19 15.54 7.89
CA ALA A 143 -3.43 16.40 6.74
C ALA A 143 -4.92 16.70 6.54
N MET A 144 -5.81 15.75 6.86
CA MET A 144 -7.27 15.89 6.76
C MET A 144 -7.85 16.90 7.74
N LEU A 145 -7.20 17.19 8.88
CA LEU A 145 -7.69 18.20 9.83
C LEU A 145 -7.87 19.59 9.21
N ARG A 146 -7.12 19.88 8.14
CA ARG A 146 -7.17 21.14 7.40
C ARG A 146 -8.15 21.12 6.22
N GLN A 147 -8.84 20.01 5.98
CA GLN A 147 -9.70 19.83 4.82
C GLN A 147 -11.18 19.88 5.23
N ASN A 148 -11.96 20.75 4.59
CA ASN A 148 -13.37 20.94 4.93
C ASN A 148 -14.29 19.84 4.37
N PHE A 149 -13.85 19.09 3.36
CA PHE A 149 -14.64 18.05 2.72
C PHE A 149 -14.41 16.65 3.29
N TYR A 150 -13.40 16.48 4.15
CA TYR A 150 -13.24 15.27 4.94
C TYR A 150 -13.84 15.51 6.34
N PRO A 151 -14.66 14.58 6.86
CA PRO A 151 -15.13 14.70 8.21
C PRO A 151 -13.96 14.54 9.20
N LYS A 152 -13.82 15.49 10.13
CA LYS A 152 -12.73 15.53 11.11
C LYS A 152 -12.66 14.30 12.02
N TRP A 153 -13.77 13.57 12.18
CA TRP A 153 -13.77 12.35 12.96
C TRP A 153 -12.95 11.22 12.32
N LEU A 154 -12.72 11.24 10.99
CA LEU A 154 -11.85 10.25 10.30
C LEU A 154 -10.38 10.32 10.71
N VAL A 155 -9.96 11.41 11.36
CA VAL A 155 -8.60 11.55 11.88
C VAL A 155 -8.34 10.50 12.96
N ILE A 156 -9.33 10.22 13.82
CA ILE A 156 -9.20 9.26 14.91
C ILE A 156 -8.91 7.84 14.38
N PRO A 157 -9.73 7.23 13.51
CA PRO A 157 -9.42 5.91 12.97
C PRO A 157 -8.13 5.91 12.15
N GLY A 158 -7.80 6.98 11.41
CA GLY A 158 -6.54 7.06 10.69
C GLY A 158 -5.31 7.00 11.61
N VAL A 159 -5.32 7.77 12.70
CA VAL A 159 -4.26 7.74 13.70
C VAL A 159 -4.22 6.38 14.43
N LEU A 160 -5.37 5.82 14.80
CA LEU A 160 -5.42 4.52 15.47
C LEU A 160 -4.92 3.37 14.58
N ILE A 161 -5.28 3.36 13.30
CA ILE A 161 -4.82 2.34 12.35
C ILE A 161 -3.32 2.48 12.10
N GLY A 162 -2.84 3.70 11.84
CA GLY A 162 -1.43 3.95 11.61
C GLY A 162 -0.56 3.68 12.86
N ALA A 163 -0.93 4.20 14.02
CA ALA A 163 -0.19 3.98 15.26
C ALA A 163 -0.30 2.52 15.73
N GLY A 164 -1.49 1.94 15.65
CA GLY A 164 -1.75 0.54 16.02
C GLY A 164 -0.93 -0.42 15.16
N GLY A 165 -0.96 -0.27 13.84
CA GLY A 165 -0.17 -1.13 12.96
C GLY A 165 1.34 -0.91 13.10
N LEU A 166 1.80 0.32 13.39
CA LEU A 166 3.21 0.58 13.71
C LEU A 166 3.64 -0.16 15.00
N ILE A 167 2.83 -0.07 16.05
CA ILE A 167 3.10 -0.70 17.34
C ILE A 167 3.11 -2.22 17.19
N VAL A 168 2.06 -2.79 16.59
CA VAL A 168 1.92 -4.23 16.38
C VAL A 168 3.10 -4.78 15.58
N ASN A 169 3.42 -4.16 14.44
CA ASN A 169 4.54 -4.64 13.61
C ASN A 169 5.90 -4.49 14.31
N THR A 170 6.10 -3.46 15.13
CA THR A 170 7.37 -3.25 15.84
C THR A 170 7.58 -4.21 17.00
N ILE A 171 6.50 -4.54 17.74
CA ILE A 171 6.57 -5.48 18.87
C ILE A 171 6.81 -6.90 18.37
N GLU A 172 6.16 -7.29 17.28
CA GLU A 172 6.21 -8.67 16.78
C GLU A 172 7.44 -8.96 15.90
N PHE A 173 8.09 -7.94 15.35
CA PHE A 173 9.27 -8.12 14.51
C PHE A 173 10.36 -8.93 15.26
N PRO A 174 10.93 -10.00 14.65
CA PRO A 174 10.91 -10.33 13.21
C PRO A 174 9.81 -11.30 12.76
N ILE A 175 8.82 -11.59 13.58
CA ILE A 175 7.72 -12.51 13.29
C ILE A 175 6.51 -11.69 12.77
N PRO A 176 5.87 -12.08 11.66
CA PRO A 176 4.63 -11.42 11.23
C PRO A 176 3.55 -11.52 12.31
N PRO A 177 2.75 -10.47 12.56
CA PRO A 177 1.68 -10.50 13.55
C PRO A 177 0.70 -11.67 13.35
N ALA A 178 0.34 -11.96 12.10
CA ALA A 178 -0.54 -13.09 11.77
C ALA A 178 0.06 -14.45 12.17
N ALA A 179 1.40 -14.58 12.14
CA ALA A 179 2.10 -15.81 12.52
C ALA A 179 2.26 -15.94 14.04
N SER A 180 2.19 -14.85 14.80
CA SER A 180 2.17 -14.86 16.27
C SER A 180 0.76 -14.92 16.87
N GLY A 181 -0.28 -15.03 16.04
CA GLY A 181 -1.67 -15.12 16.47
C GLY A 181 -2.34 -13.77 16.72
N LEU A 182 -1.66 -12.66 16.38
CA LEU A 182 -2.27 -11.34 16.31
C LEU A 182 -2.99 -11.13 14.97
N PHE A 183 -3.80 -10.08 14.90
CA PHE A 183 -4.50 -9.71 13.67
C PHE A 183 -3.56 -8.99 12.68
N ASP A 184 -3.86 -9.14 11.39
CA ASP A 184 -3.18 -8.42 10.32
C ASP A 184 -3.73 -6.97 10.23
N PRO A 185 -2.89 -5.93 10.31
CA PRO A 185 -3.32 -4.54 10.15
C PRO A 185 -3.66 -4.17 8.69
N GLY A 186 -3.21 -4.96 7.69
CA GLY A 186 -3.43 -4.76 6.25
C GLY A 186 -4.87 -4.43 5.85
N PRO A 187 -5.87 -5.26 6.21
CA PRO A 187 -7.28 -4.98 5.93
C PRO A 187 -7.77 -3.62 6.47
N PHE A 188 -7.26 -3.16 7.60
CA PHE A 188 -7.65 -1.87 8.18
C PHE A 188 -7.10 -0.70 7.35
N TYR A 189 -5.86 -0.79 6.84
CA TYR A 189 -5.35 0.21 5.89
C TYR A 189 -6.17 0.27 4.61
N ALA A 190 -6.57 -0.89 4.07
CA ALA A 190 -7.40 -0.94 2.86
C ALA A 190 -8.76 -0.26 3.09
N ILE A 191 -9.43 -0.57 4.20
CA ILE A 191 -10.70 0.06 4.58
C ILE A 191 -10.54 1.57 4.76
N PHE A 192 -9.52 2.02 5.50
CA PHE A 192 -9.27 3.44 5.71
C PHE A 192 -8.97 4.16 4.39
N THR A 193 -8.16 3.55 3.52
CA THR A 193 -7.87 4.09 2.19
C THR A 193 -9.14 4.21 1.36
N ALA A 194 -10.07 3.25 1.44
CA ALA A 194 -11.34 3.36 0.73
C ALA A 194 -12.12 4.60 1.20
N PHE A 195 -12.18 4.84 2.52
CA PHE A 195 -12.78 6.05 3.09
C PHE A 195 -12.09 7.35 2.66
N LEU A 196 -10.79 7.33 2.33
CA LEU A 196 -10.09 8.49 1.76
C LEU A 196 -10.48 8.74 0.30
N PHE A 197 -10.55 7.67 -0.50
CA PHE A 197 -10.79 7.78 -1.94
C PHE A 197 -12.27 8.01 -2.28
N PHE A 198 -13.23 7.53 -1.49
CA PHE A 198 -14.66 7.73 -1.75
C PHE A 198 -15.05 9.23 -1.84
N PRO A 199 -14.73 10.10 -0.86
CA PRO A 199 -15.00 11.53 -0.96
C PRO A 199 -14.24 12.19 -2.12
N MET A 200 -13.00 11.77 -2.39
CA MET A 200 -12.22 12.28 -3.52
C MET A 200 -12.92 11.99 -4.84
N ILE A 201 -13.36 10.75 -5.08
CA ILE A 201 -14.11 10.35 -6.27
C ILE A 201 -15.40 11.17 -6.38
N TYR A 202 -16.14 11.32 -5.28
CA TYR A 202 -17.36 12.12 -5.26
C TYR A 202 -17.11 13.58 -5.69
N GLN A 203 -16.08 14.22 -5.14
CA GLN A 203 -15.73 15.62 -5.44
C GLN A 203 -15.26 15.78 -6.90
N VAL A 204 -14.43 14.86 -7.38
CA VAL A 204 -13.79 14.93 -8.70
C VAL A 204 -14.79 14.67 -9.84
N TYR A 205 -15.70 13.70 -9.67
CA TYR A 205 -16.61 13.28 -10.75
C TYR A 205 -18.01 13.88 -10.65
N PHE A 206 -18.56 14.04 -9.43
CA PHE A 206 -19.98 14.40 -9.27
C PHE A 206 -20.19 15.87 -8.90
N LYS A 207 -19.39 16.42 -7.97
CA LYS A 207 -19.60 17.81 -7.52
C LYS A 207 -19.12 18.83 -8.56
N LYS A 208 -18.02 18.54 -9.25
CA LYS A 208 -17.40 19.48 -10.18
C LYS A 208 -18.26 19.75 -11.43
N GLN A 209 -19.00 18.75 -11.91
CA GLN A 209 -19.93 18.92 -13.03
C GLN A 209 -21.09 19.88 -12.69
N LYS A 210 -21.47 19.98 -11.42
CA LYS A 210 -22.60 20.82 -10.99
C LYS A 210 -22.30 22.32 -11.02
N ASN A 211 -21.02 22.70 -11.00
CA ASN A 211 -20.58 24.11 -11.05
C ASN A 211 -20.24 24.58 -12.49
N GLU A 212 -20.30 23.70 -13.49
CA GLU A 212 -20.10 24.05 -14.91
C GLU A 212 -21.42 24.13 -15.70
N ILE A 213 -22.56 23.82 -15.06
CA ILE A 213 -23.91 23.79 -15.68
C ILE A 213 -24.79 24.98 -15.17
N LEU A 214 -24.23 25.86 -14.35
CA LEU A 214 -24.85 27.13 -13.90
C LEU A 214 -24.03 28.31 -14.44
#